data_AF-A0A4S2U0B5-F1
#
_entry.id   AF-A0A4S2U0B5-F1
#
_cell.length_a   1.000
_cell.length_b   1.000
_cell.length_c   1.000
_cell.angle_alpha   90.00
_cell.angle_beta   90.00
_cell.angle_gamma   90.00
#
_symmetry.space_group_name_H-M   'P 1'
#
loop_
_entity.id
_entity.type
_entity.pdbx_description
1 polymer ?
#
loop_
_entity_poly.entity_id
_entity_poly.type
_entity_poly.pdbx_seq_one_letter_code
_entity_poly.pdbx_strand_id
1 'polypeptide(L)'
;MPRLTTLAKLFASDHWIVLDDVQFARRDYQHRARIATLDGLGPNRWLTIPTHRPSGRATLIRDTLIADPAAARRRASSILRQQYGTSPHWPALDRALQPAWNAFDTGRVAPVATASTRALLELLGWRGQIFTSSALPARTGRSERLADLADATGARAYLCGTGGMTYLDHAPFTELGVAVVPFLSPATGLWASGRQVSALRALAFRGPDAVGARFRALAFAHDALGCAA
;
A
#
# COMPACT_ATOMS: atom_id res chain seq x y z
N MET A 1 -1.50 5.37 2.49
CA MET A 1 -1.65 4.54 3.71
C MET A 1 -2.41 3.26 3.40
N PRO A 2 -1.69 2.14 3.24
CA PRO A 2 -2.28 0.89 2.77
C PRO A 2 -3.15 0.22 3.83
N ARG A 3 -4.05 -0.64 3.37
CA ARG A 3 -4.72 -1.67 4.17
C ARG A 3 -3.69 -2.64 4.75
N LEU A 4 -4.00 -3.28 5.88
CA LEU A 4 -3.08 -4.22 6.51
C LEU A 4 -2.64 -5.35 5.56
N THR A 5 -3.58 -5.97 4.86
CA THR A 5 -3.25 -7.07 3.93
C THR A 5 -2.48 -6.59 2.71
N THR A 6 -2.70 -5.34 2.27
CA THR A 6 -1.92 -4.72 1.20
C THR A 6 -0.49 -4.48 1.65
N LEU A 7 -0.28 -3.93 2.85
CA LEU A 7 1.06 -3.72 3.40
C LEU A 7 1.80 -5.03 3.62
N ALA A 8 1.12 -6.08 4.10
CA ALA A 8 1.71 -7.41 4.28
C ALA A 8 2.15 -8.04 2.96
N LYS A 9 1.36 -7.87 1.90
CA LYS A 9 1.74 -8.33 0.56
C LYS A 9 3.00 -7.61 0.06
N LEU A 10 3.04 -6.29 0.20
CA LEU A 10 4.22 -5.50 -0.16
C LEU A 10 5.44 -5.89 0.66
N PHE A 11 5.25 -6.15 1.96
CA PHE A 11 6.33 -6.58 2.85
C PHE A 11 6.93 -7.94 2.44
N ALA A 12 6.12 -8.83 1.90
CA ALA A 12 6.55 -10.14 1.39
C ALA A 12 7.18 -10.08 -0.02
N SER A 13 7.30 -8.90 -0.63
CA SER A 13 7.90 -8.72 -1.96
C SER A 13 9.26 -8.05 -1.86
N ASP A 14 10.20 -8.45 -2.71
CA ASP A 14 11.51 -7.77 -2.85
C ASP A 14 11.39 -6.44 -3.58
N HIS A 15 10.37 -6.31 -4.44
CA HIS A 15 10.13 -5.14 -5.26
C HIS A 15 8.71 -4.61 -5.06
N TRP A 16 8.59 -3.30 -4.93
CA TRP A 16 7.30 -2.60 -4.98
C TRP A 16 7.33 -1.59 -6.12
N ILE A 17 6.49 -1.82 -7.13
CA ILE A 17 6.32 -0.90 -8.25
C ILE A 17 5.08 -0.02 -7.99
N VAL A 18 5.28 1.30 -7.91
CA VAL A 18 4.21 2.28 -7.81
C VAL A 18 3.61 2.51 -9.19
N LEU A 19 2.34 2.12 -9.37
CA LEU A 19 1.59 2.37 -10.59
C LEU A 19 1.13 3.84 -10.65
N ASP A 20 1.98 4.75 -11.09
CA ASP A 20 1.72 6.20 -11.03
C ASP A 20 1.07 6.75 -12.32
N ASP A 21 1.21 6.05 -13.43
CA ASP A 21 0.71 6.39 -14.76
C ASP A 21 -0.48 5.51 -15.19
N VAL A 22 -1.26 5.06 -14.21
CA VAL A 22 -2.62 4.53 -14.42
C VAL A 22 -3.67 5.56 -14.03
N GLN A 23 -4.90 5.38 -14.52
CA GLN A 23 -6.00 6.29 -14.25
C GLN A 23 -6.32 6.38 -12.75
N PHE A 24 -6.51 7.61 -12.26
CA PHE A 24 -6.92 7.86 -10.88
C PHE A 24 -8.39 7.48 -10.62
N ALA A 25 -8.62 6.73 -9.53
CA ALA A 25 -9.94 6.26 -9.13
C ALA A 25 -10.47 7.04 -7.91
N ARG A 26 -11.52 7.86 -8.13
CA ARG A 26 -12.08 8.80 -7.13
C ARG A 26 -12.59 8.17 -5.83
N ARG A 27 -12.94 6.88 -5.82
CA ARG A 27 -13.48 6.20 -4.62
C ARG A 27 -12.57 5.09 -4.11
N ASP A 28 -11.31 5.08 -4.55
CA ASP A 28 -10.36 4.03 -4.24
C ASP A 28 -9.28 4.48 -3.23
N TYR A 29 -8.49 3.54 -2.73
CA TYR A 29 -7.51 3.71 -1.66
C TYR A 29 -6.29 4.57 -2.04
N GLN A 30 -6.22 5.07 -3.28
CA GLN A 30 -5.13 5.90 -3.79
C GLN A 30 -4.97 7.23 -3.03
N HIS A 31 -6.08 7.80 -2.53
CA HIS A 31 -6.10 9.09 -1.82
C HIS A 31 -6.87 9.03 -0.49
N ARG A 32 -7.28 7.84 -0.06
CA ARG A 32 -8.06 7.65 1.16
C ARG A 32 -7.75 6.32 1.83
N ALA A 33 -7.84 6.31 3.15
CA ALA A 33 -7.68 5.11 3.95
C ALA A 33 -8.84 5.01 4.94
N ARG A 34 -9.30 3.78 5.19
CA ARG A 34 -10.24 3.54 6.29
C ARG A 34 -9.43 3.35 7.56
N ILE A 35 -9.72 4.14 8.57
CA ILE A 35 -9.08 4.09 9.88
C ILE A 35 -10.13 3.65 10.91
N ALA A 36 -9.73 2.76 11.81
CA ALA A 36 -10.56 2.25 12.90
C ALA A 36 -10.10 2.86 14.23
N THR A 37 -10.95 2.75 15.25
CA THR A 37 -10.53 3.06 16.62
C THR A 37 -9.43 2.13 17.09
N LEU A 38 -8.65 2.59 18.07
CA LEU A 38 -7.52 1.84 18.60
C LEU A 38 -7.97 0.47 19.13
N ASP A 39 -9.02 0.46 19.97
CA ASP A 39 -9.70 -0.74 20.46
C ASP A 39 -10.42 -1.54 19.36
N GLY A 40 -10.78 -0.88 18.25
CA GLY A 40 -11.56 -1.44 17.14
C GLY A 40 -13.05 -1.64 17.45
N LEU A 41 -13.56 -1.08 18.54
CA LEU A 41 -14.96 -1.20 18.97
C LEU A 41 -15.84 -0.09 18.39
N GLY A 42 -15.25 1.06 18.07
CA GLY A 42 -15.96 2.19 17.49
C GLY A 42 -16.06 2.16 15.95
N PRO A 43 -16.81 3.11 15.36
CA PRO A 43 -17.04 3.13 13.93
C PRO A 43 -15.76 3.44 13.14
N ASN A 44 -15.59 2.73 12.03
CA ASN A 44 -14.56 3.03 11.05
C ASN A 44 -14.86 4.36 10.33
N ARG A 45 -13.85 5.21 10.17
CA ARG A 45 -13.96 6.48 9.44
C ARG A 45 -13.00 6.55 8.25
N TRP A 46 -13.34 7.38 7.28
CA TRP A 46 -12.46 7.66 6.15
C TRP A 46 -11.51 8.81 6.47
N LEU A 47 -10.21 8.56 6.29
CA LEU A 47 -9.20 9.59 6.13
C LEU A 47 -9.05 9.83 4.63
N THR A 48 -9.54 10.98 4.14
CA THR A 48 -9.55 11.32 2.72
C THR A 48 -8.72 12.58 2.48
N ILE A 49 -7.81 12.52 1.51
CA ILE A 49 -7.11 13.68 0.98
C ILE A 49 -7.99 14.28 -0.12
N PRO A 50 -8.47 15.54 0.01
CA PRO A 50 -9.23 16.20 -1.05
C PRO A 50 -8.38 16.39 -2.31
N THR A 51 -8.93 16.07 -3.48
CA THR A 51 -8.17 16.05 -4.74
C THR A 51 -8.78 16.94 -5.82
N HIS A 52 -7.94 17.52 -6.65
CA HIS A 52 -8.29 18.13 -7.93
C HIS A 52 -7.76 17.28 -9.09
N ARG A 53 -8.53 17.16 -10.17
CA ARG A 53 -8.21 16.32 -11.33
C ARG A 53 -8.14 17.18 -12.60
N PRO A 54 -6.94 17.63 -13.00
CA PRO A 54 -6.76 18.58 -14.10
C PRO A 54 -7.38 18.13 -15.43
N SER A 55 -7.47 16.82 -15.66
CA SER A 55 -7.99 16.18 -16.88
C SER A 55 -9.25 15.35 -16.60
N GLY A 56 -9.98 15.67 -15.53
CA GLY A 56 -11.24 15.02 -15.19
C GLY A 56 -11.10 13.51 -14.97
N ARG A 57 -11.77 12.70 -15.80
CA ARG A 57 -11.72 11.24 -15.71
C ARG A 57 -10.38 10.67 -16.21
N ALA A 58 -9.71 11.33 -17.14
CA ALA A 58 -8.46 10.83 -17.75
C ALA A 58 -7.22 11.10 -16.89
N THR A 59 -7.34 11.84 -15.78
CA THR A 59 -6.20 12.15 -14.90
C THR A 59 -5.51 10.89 -14.39
N LEU A 60 -4.20 10.82 -14.59
CA LEU A 60 -3.34 9.77 -14.04
C LEU A 60 -3.07 9.99 -12.56
N ILE A 61 -2.65 8.94 -11.84
CA ILE A 61 -2.35 9.02 -10.41
C ILE A 61 -1.25 10.07 -10.13
N ARG A 62 -0.18 10.10 -10.93
CA ARG A 62 0.93 11.06 -10.82
C ARG A 62 0.50 12.52 -11.04
N ASP A 63 -0.58 12.72 -11.80
CA ASP A 63 -1.11 14.04 -12.16
C ASP A 63 -2.25 14.51 -11.25
N THR A 64 -2.61 13.69 -10.24
CA THR A 64 -3.67 14.05 -9.30
C THR A 64 -3.14 15.02 -8.24
N LEU A 65 -3.73 16.21 -8.22
CA LEU A 65 -3.37 17.30 -7.31
C LEU A 65 -4.17 17.20 -6.01
N ILE A 66 -3.58 17.69 -4.91
CA ILE A 66 -4.25 17.91 -3.64
C ILE A 66 -4.90 19.29 -3.68
N ALA A 67 -6.19 19.38 -3.34
CA ALA A 67 -6.96 20.62 -3.50
C ALA A 67 -6.44 21.77 -2.60
N ASP A 68 -6.07 21.45 -1.35
CA ASP A 68 -5.37 22.36 -0.44
C ASP A 68 -4.35 21.52 0.34
N PRO A 69 -3.07 21.53 -0.05
CA PRO A 69 -2.06 20.68 0.56
C PRO A 69 -1.85 20.95 2.06
N ALA A 70 -1.85 22.23 2.45
CA ALA A 70 -1.60 22.62 3.84
C ALA A 70 -2.77 22.22 4.75
N ALA A 71 -4.02 22.50 4.33
CA ALA A 71 -5.20 22.08 5.08
C ALA A 71 -5.37 20.56 5.10
N ALA A 72 -5.10 19.87 3.99
CA ALA A 72 -5.15 18.41 3.93
C ALA A 72 -4.12 17.77 4.88
N ARG A 73 -2.89 18.29 4.94
CA ARG A 73 -1.85 17.85 5.88
C ARG A 73 -2.29 18.04 7.33
N ARG A 74 -2.75 19.25 7.69
CA ARG A 74 -3.23 19.56 9.05
C ARG A 74 -4.41 18.66 9.46
N ARG A 75 -5.38 18.47 8.55
CA ARG A 75 -6.52 17.60 8.79
C ARG A 75 -6.08 16.16 8.97
N ALA A 76 -5.26 15.62 8.07
CA ALA A 76 -4.84 14.22 8.14
C ALA A 76 -4.05 13.91 9.41
N SER A 77 -3.06 14.74 9.75
CA SER A 77 -2.26 14.59 10.98
C SER A 77 -3.11 14.71 12.24
N SER A 78 -4.00 15.71 12.32
CA SER A 78 -4.93 15.88 13.45
C SER A 78 -5.85 14.67 13.64
N ILE A 79 -6.40 14.15 12.54
CA ILE A 79 -7.23 12.95 12.54
C ILE A 79 -6.48 11.74 13.10
N LEU A 80 -5.24 11.51 12.65
CA LEU A 80 -4.46 10.37 13.13
C LEU A 80 -4.03 10.54 14.59
N ARG A 81 -3.63 11.74 15.00
CA ARG A 81 -3.29 12.05 16.39
C ARG A 81 -4.49 11.85 17.31
N GLN A 82 -5.68 12.29 16.91
CA GLN A 82 -6.91 12.02 17.67
C GLN A 82 -7.17 10.51 17.78
N GLN A 83 -6.94 9.77 16.70
CA GLN A 83 -7.32 8.37 16.62
C GLN A 83 -6.36 7.43 17.37
N TYR A 84 -5.07 7.75 17.34
CA TYR A 84 -4.00 6.87 17.79
C TYR A 84 -3.06 7.53 18.80
N GLY A 85 -3.24 8.81 19.14
CA GLY A 85 -2.32 9.55 20.02
C GLY A 85 -2.18 9.02 21.44
N THR A 86 -3.16 8.25 21.93
CA THR A 86 -3.11 7.57 23.22
C THR A 86 -2.37 6.23 23.17
N SER A 87 -1.98 5.75 21.99
CA SER A 87 -1.19 4.54 21.85
C SER A 87 0.24 4.76 22.38
N PRO A 88 0.81 3.80 23.12
CA PRO A 88 2.23 3.84 23.49
C PRO A 88 3.16 3.79 22.28
N HIS A 89 2.68 3.34 21.12
CA HIS A 89 3.44 3.25 19.88
C HIS A 89 3.29 4.49 18.98
N TRP A 90 2.45 5.45 19.36
CA TRP A 90 2.23 6.66 18.58
C TRP A 90 3.49 7.49 18.33
N PRO A 91 4.40 7.72 19.31
CA PRO A 91 5.60 8.52 19.06
C PRO A 91 6.50 7.96 17.94
N ALA A 92 6.62 6.63 17.87
CA ALA A 92 7.37 5.97 16.79
C ALA A 92 6.66 6.10 15.43
N LEU A 93 5.33 5.93 15.42
CA LEU A 93 4.52 6.06 14.21
C LEU A 93 4.52 7.49 13.66
N ASP A 94 4.34 8.49 14.51
CA ASP A 94 4.31 9.89 14.09
C ASP A 94 5.67 10.34 13.54
N ARG A 95 6.77 9.87 14.14
CA ARG A 95 8.12 10.08 13.61
C ARG A 95 8.31 9.42 12.25
N ALA A 96 7.88 8.17 12.10
CA ALA A 96 7.99 7.44 10.83
C ALA A 96 7.17 8.11 9.71
N LEU A 97 6.07 8.80 10.04
CA LEU A 97 5.19 9.45 9.07
C LEU A 97 5.65 10.85 8.64
N GLN A 98 6.71 11.43 9.21
CA GLN A 98 7.21 12.75 8.83
C GLN A 98 7.50 12.89 7.31
N PRO A 99 8.14 11.91 6.63
CA PRO A 99 8.31 11.99 5.18
C PRO A 99 6.99 12.08 4.41
N ALA A 100 5.92 11.44 4.90
CA ALA A 100 4.60 11.54 4.30
C ALA A 100 3.96 12.91 4.51
N TRP A 101 4.24 13.57 5.64
CA TRP A 101 3.79 14.95 5.91
C TRP A 101 4.53 15.97 5.06
N ASN A 102 5.82 15.79 4.85
CA ASN A 102 6.62 16.64 3.96
C ASN A 102 6.20 16.47 2.50
N ALA A 103 5.81 15.25 2.10
CA ALA A 103 5.34 14.98 0.74
C ALA A 103 4.07 15.77 0.35
N PHE A 104 3.30 16.32 1.30
CA PHE A 104 2.19 17.24 0.96
C PHE A 104 2.68 18.50 0.24
N ASP A 105 3.90 18.96 0.49
CA ASP A 105 4.45 20.18 -0.12
C ASP A 105 4.64 20.02 -1.65
N THR A 106 4.65 18.78 -2.15
CA THR A 106 4.61 18.49 -3.59
C THR A 106 3.28 18.85 -4.28
N GLY A 107 2.22 19.05 -3.48
CA GLY A 107 0.86 19.29 -3.98
C GLY A 107 0.22 18.08 -4.69
N ARG A 108 0.83 16.89 -4.65
CA ARG A 108 0.39 15.69 -5.39
C ARG A 108 0.05 14.53 -4.47
N VAL A 109 -0.95 13.73 -4.87
CA VAL A 109 -1.40 12.57 -4.09
C VAL A 109 -0.38 11.43 -4.10
N ALA A 110 0.22 11.15 -5.27
CA ALA A 110 1.11 9.99 -5.43
C ALA A 110 2.34 10.04 -4.51
N PRO A 111 3.06 11.17 -4.34
CA PRO A 111 4.15 11.28 -3.37
C PRO A 111 3.71 11.00 -1.94
N VAL A 112 2.56 11.53 -1.49
CA VAL A 112 2.03 11.29 -0.14
C VAL A 112 1.66 9.82 0.07
N ALA A 113 0.95 9.22 -0.88
CA ALA A 113 0.58 7.81 -0.82
C ALA A 113 1.81 6.90 -0.79
N THR A 114 2.83 7.23 -1.60
CA THR A 114 4.09 6.49 -1.69
C THR A 114 4.89 6.61 -0.39
N ALA A 115 5.17 7.83 0.06
CA ALA A 115 5.91 8.11 1.28
C ALA A 115 5.24 7.49 2.52
N SER A 116 3.90 7.58 2.62
CA SER A 116 3.16 6.96 3.72
C SER A 116 3.20 5.44 3.71
N THR A 117 3.34 4.80 2.56
CA THR A 117 3.44 3.33 2.46
C THR A 117 4.86 2.89 2.76
N ARG A 118 5.85 3.57 2.17
CA ARG A 118 7.28 3.37 2.42
C ARG A 118 7.61 3.49 3.91
N ALA A 119 7.15 4.55 4.57
CA ALA A 119 7.35 4.75 6.00
C ALA A 119 6.91 3.56 6.86
N LEU A 120 5.75 2.94 6.53
CA LEU A 120 5.25 1.80 7.29
C LEU A 120 6.01 0.51 6.96
N LEU A 121 6.46 0.34 5.72
CA LEU A 121 7.34 -0.78 5.33
C LEU A 121 8.69 -0.69 6.04
N GLU A 122 9.32 0.48 6.04
CA GLU A 122 10.59 0.73 6.73
C GLU A 122 10.46 0.54 8.25
N LEU A 123 9.36 1.02 8.85
CA LEU A 123 9.06 0.80 10.27
C LEU A 123 8.92 -0.68 10.65
N LEU A 124 8.52 -1.53 9.68
CA LEU A 124 8.42 -2.99 9.84
C LEU A 124 9.74 -3.73 9.51
N GLY A 125 10.76 -3.00 9.05
CA GLY A 125 12.06 -3.56 8.67
C GLY A 125 12.12 -4.12 7.25
N TRP A 126 11.24 -3.69 6.35
CA TRP A 126 11.29 -4.08 4.93
C TRP A 126 12.53 -3.50 4.24
N ARG A 127 13.18 -4.30 3.39
CA ARG A 127 14.46 -3.95 2.73
C ARG A 127 14.39 -4.01 1.19
N GLY A 128 13.19 -4.12 0.64
CA GLY A 128 13.00 -4.20 -0.79
C GLY A 128 13.23 -2.87 -1.51
N GLN A 129 13.14 -2.92 -2.84
CA GLN A 129 13.35 -1.79 -3.72
C GLN A 129 12.01 -1.24 -4.22
N ILE A 130 11.96 0.08 -4.42
CA ILE A 130 10.76 0.77 -4.92
C ILE A 130 11.06 1.28 -6.32
N PHE A 131 10.18 0.95 -7.27
CA PHE A 131 10.22 1.46 -8.63
C PHE A 131 8.93 2.23 -8.93
N THR A 132 8.94 2.96 -10.04
CA THR A 132 7.79 3.71 -10.54
C THR A 132 7.48 3.20 -11.94
N SER A 133 6.22 2.83 -12.22
CA SER A 133 5.87 2.22 -13.50
C SER A 133 6.12 3.12 -14.70
N SER A 134 5.96 4.43 -14.55
CA SER A 134 6.25 5.38 -15.63
C SER A 134 7.72 5.50 -16.01
N ALA A 135 8.64 4.96 -15.19
CA ALA A 135 10.07 4.90 -15.47
C ALA A 135 10.51 3.58 -16.12
N LEU A 136 9.58 2.63 -16.29
CA LEU A 136 9.85 1.31 -16.84
C LEU A 136 9.07 1.12 -18.16
N PRO A 137 9.67 0.50 -19.19
CA PRO A 137 8.94 0.15 -20.39
C PRO A 137 7.92 -0.95 -20.07
N ALA A 138 6.69 -0.78 -20.55
CA ALA A 138 5.65 -1.81 -20.44
C ALA A 138 4.63 -1.65 -21.56
N ARG A 139 4.13 -2.78 -22.06
CA ARG A 139 3.03 -2.83 -23.03
C ARG A 139 1.74 -2.26 -22.43
N THR A 140 0.82 -1.89 -23.32
CA THR A 140 -0.56 -1.60 -22.95
C THR A 140 -1.29 -2.91 -22.63
N GLY A 141 -2.41 -2.82 -21.90
CA GLY A 141 -3.10 -3.99 -21.37
C GLY A 141 -2.92 -4.12 -19.86
N ARG A 142 -3.83 -4.83 -19.19
CA ARG A 142 -3.79 -4.93 -17.72
C ARG A 142 -2.79 -5.97 -17.26
N SER A 143 -2.74 -7.12 -17.92
CA SER A 143 -1.94 -8.27 -17.51
C SER A 143 -0.54 -8.19 -18.12
N GLU A 144 -0.45 -7.86 -19.40
CA GLU A 144 0.78 -7.61 -20.17
C GLU A 144 1.65 -6.58 -19.47
N ARG A 145 1.03 -5.45 -19.09
CA ARG A 145 1.72 -4.40 -18.34
C ARG A 145 2.30 -4.89 -17.02
N LEU A 146 1.54 -5.68 -16.26
CA LEU A 146 2.01 -6.18 -14.97
C LEU A 146 3.11 -7.24 -15.14
N ALA A 147 3.03 -8.06 -16.19
CA ALA A 147 4.06 -9.03 -16.54
C ALA A 147 5.37 -8.33 -16.93
N ASP A 148 5.31 -7.33 -17.83
CA ASP A 148 6.47 -6.55 -18.25
C ASP A 148 7.13 -5.81 -17.09
N LEU A 149 6.32 -5.23 -16.19
CA LEU A 149 6.85 -4.55 -15.01
C LEU A 149 7.53 -5.52 -14.04
N ALA A 150 7.03 -6.75 -13.89
CA ALA A 150 7.67 -7.78 -13.09
C ALA A 150 9.01 -8.21 -13.72
N ASP A 151 9.00 -8.51 -15.01
CA ASP A 151 10.18 -8.90 -15.79
C ASP A 151 11.27 -7.81 -15.79
N ALA A 152 10.89 -6.53 -15.92
CA ALA A 152 11.81 -5.39 -15.87
C ALA A 152 12.57 -5.25 -14.54
N THR A 153 12.10 -5.90 -13.47
CA THR A 153 12.79 -5.97 -12.17
C THR A 153 13.62 -7.25 -11.99
N GLY A 154 13.59 -8.17 -12.96
CA GLY A 154 14.18 -9.50 -12.86
C GLY A 154 13.43 -10.43 -11.90
N ALA A 155 12.18 -10.10 -11.55
CA ALA A 155 11.38 -10.88 -10.62
C ALA A 155 10.93 -12.19 -11.27
N ARG A 156 11.03 -13.29 -10.52
CA ARG A 156 10.53 -14.61 -10.96
C ARG A 156 9.10 -14.88 -10.53
N ALA A 157 8.53 -14.03 -9.69
CA ALA A 157 7.18 -14.18 -9.17
C ALA A 157 6.47 -12.83 -9.01
N TYR A 158 5.19 -12.81 -9.35
CA TYR A 158 4.27 -11.70 -9.12
C TYR A 158 3.28 -12.07 -8.02
N LEU A 159 3.39 -11.41 -6.85
CA LEU A 159 2.46 -11.60 -5.74
C LEU A 159 1.10 -10.95 -6.02
N CYS A 160 0.12 -11.78 -6.37
CA CYS A 160 -1.22 -11.34 -6.71
C CYS A 160 -2.16 -11.42 -5.50
N GLY A 161 -2.91 -10.35 -5.24
CA GLY A 161 -3.94 -10.41 -4.19
C GLY A 161 -5.18 -11.17 -4.69
N THR A 162 -5.98 -11.72 -3.79
CA THR A 162 -7.18 -12.52 -4.15
C THR A 162 -8.14 -11.84 -5.13
N GLY A 163 -8.29 -10.52 -5.05
CA GLY A 163 -9.14 -9.77 -5.99
C GLY A 163 -8.51 -9.55 -7.36
N GLY A 164 -7.19 -9.60 -7.47
CA GLY A 164 -6.48 -9.54 -8.74
C GLY A 164 -6.59 -10.85 -9.53
N MET A 165 -6.56 -11.97 -8.80
CA MET A 165 -6.66 -13.32 -9.37
C MET A 165 -7.94 -13.56 -10.18
N THR A 166 -9.01 -12.79 -9.94
CA THR A 166 -10.28 -12.99 -10.65
C THR A 166 -10.28 -12.42 -12.07
N TYR A 167 -9.31 -11.60 -12.43
CA TYR A 167 -9.27 -10.94 -13.74
C TYR A 167 -7.89 -10.97 -14.41
N LEU A 168 -6.87 -11.49 -13.74
CA LEU A 168 -5.52 -11.53 -14.27
C LEU A 168 -5.43 -12.62 -15.34
N ASP A 169 -4.90 -12.27 -16.50
CA ASP A 169 -4.48 -13.26 -17.49
C ASP A 169 -3.05 -13.70 -17.15
N HIS A 170 -2.86 -15.01 -17.03
CA HIS A 170 -1.58 -15.61 -16.68
C HIS A 170 -0.66 -15.78 -17.90
N ALA A 171 -1.19 -15.79 -19.13
CA ALA A 171 -0.41 -16.06 -20.33
C ALA A 171 0.79 -15.10 -20.50
N PRO A 172 0.64 -13.76 -20.36
CA PRO A 172 1.77 -12.84 -20.50
C PRO A 172 2.87 -13.03 -19.44
N PHE A 173 2.50 -13.51 -18.25
CA PHE A 173 3.47 -13.81 -17.18
C PHE A 173 4.24 -15.09 -17.48
N THR A 174 3.54 -16.14 -17.92
CA THR A 174 4.15 -17.42 -18.31
C THR A 174 5.13 -17.25 -19.46
N GLU A 175 4.80 -16.44 -20.47
CA GLU A 175 5.69 -16.13 -21.60
C GLU A 175 7.03 -15.50 -21.15
N LEU A 176 7.01 -14.71 -20.08
CA LEU A 176 8.19 -14.06 -19.51
C LEU A 176 8.84 -14.86 -18.37
N GLY A 177 8.37 -16.09 -18.11
CA GLY A 177 8.89 -16.92 -17.02
C GLY A 177 8.61 -16.37 -15.61
N VAL A 178 7.56 -15.55 -15.45
CA VAL A 178 7.14 -14.98 -14.17
C VAL A 178 5.98 -15.81 -13.60
N ALA A 179 6.15 -16.41 -12.44
CA ALA A 179 5.08 -17.14 -11.76
C ALA A 179 4.06 -16.18 -11.13
N VAL A 180 2.76 -16.40 -11.33
CA VAL A 180 1.72 -15.67 -10.60
C VAL A 180 1.43 -16.41 -9.30
N VAL A 181 1.78 -15.81 -8.16
CA VAL A 181 1.64 -16.43 -6.84
C VAL A 181 0.53 -15.75 -6.04
N PRO A 182 -0.49 -16.50 -5.56
CA PRO A 182 -1.57 -15.91 -4.78
C PRO A 182 -1.11 -15.56 -3.36
N PHE A 183 -1.18 -14.28 -3.01
CA PHE A 183 -0.93 -13.83 -1.64
C PHE A 183 -2.21 -13.92 -0.79
N LEU A 184 -2.21 -14.89 0.11
CA LEU A 184 -3.29 -15.15 1.06
C LEU A 184 -2.92 -14.63 2.45
N SER A 185 -3.89 -13.99 3.11
CA SER A 185 -3.77 -13.61 4.52
C SER A 185 -4.82 -14.38 5.32
N PRO A 186 -4.53 -14.76 6.57
CA PRO A 186 -5.50 -15.43 7.42
C PRO A 186 -6.79 -14.60 7.57
N ALA A 187 -7.91 -15.25 7.87
CA ALA A 187 -9.19 -14.58 8.09
C ALA A 187 -9.41 -14.15 9.55
N THR A 188 -8.52 -14.53 10.47
CA THR A 188 -8.71 -14.41 11.92
C THR A 188 -7.67 -13.52 12.59
N GLY A 189 -7.93 -13.17 13.86
CA GLY A 189 -7.03 -12.39 14.69
C GLY A 189 -6.75 -11.00 14.12
N LEU A 190 -5.47 -10.66 13.98
CA LEU A 190 -5.02 -9.37 13.44
C LEU A 190 -5.59 -9.07 12.04
N TRP A 191 -5.82 -10.12 11.24
CA TRP A 191 -6.14 -10.04 9.83
C TRP A 191 -7.63 -9.89 9.53
N ALA A 192 -8.51 -10.13 10.52
CA ALA A 192 -9.97 -10.17 10.34
C ALA A 192 -10.52 -8.89 9.68
N SER A 193 -10.03 -7.72 10.07
CA SER A 193 -10.39 -6.43 9.46
C SER A 193 -9.34 -5.91 8.46
N GLY A 194 -8.33 -6.72 8.14
CA GLY A 194 -7.11 -6.29 7.45
C GLY A 194 -7.32 -5.89 6.00
N ARG A 195 -8.39 -6.38 5.36
CA ARG A 195 -8.80 -6.01 3.99
C ARG A 195 -9.63 -4.71 3.94
N GLN A 196 -10.02 -4.19 5.09
CA GLN A 196 -10.87 -3.00 5.19
C GLN A 196 -10.13 -1.82 5.78
N VAL A 197 -9.34 -2.05 6.84
CA VAL A 197 -8.73 -1.01 7.66
C VAL A 197 -7.23 -0.87 7.36
N SER A 198 -6.72 0.35 7.47
CA SER A 198 -5.30 0.66 7.34
C SER A 198 -4.44 -0.10 8.34
N ALA A 199 -3.22 -0.44 7.91
CA ALA A 199 -2.21 -1.04 8.78
C ALA A 199 -1.87 -0.18 10.02
N LEU A 200 -2.13 1.14 9.97
CA LEU A 200 -1.90 2.04 11.10
C LEU A 200 -2.58 1.58 12.39
N ARG A 201 -3.80 1.05 12.33
CA ARG A 201 -4.49 0.59 13.55
C ARG A 201 -3.76 -0.60 14.18
N ALA A 202 -3.30 -1.56 13.37
CA ALA A 202 -2.54 -2.70 13.85
C ALA A 202 -1.23 -2.25 14.50
N LEU A 203 -0.50 -1.34 13.84
CA LEU A 203 0.75 -0.78 14.34
C LEU A 203 0.55 0.02 15.63
N ALA A 204 -0.49 0.84 15.71
CA ALA A 204 -0.82 1.61 16.90
C ALA A 204 -1.29 0.71 18.05
N PHE A 205 -2.01 -0.38 17.77
CA PHE A 205 -2.57 -1.23 18.82
C PHE A 205 -1.58 -2.29 19.34
N ARG A 206 -0.78 -2.90 18.45
CA ARG A 206 0.13 -4.01 18.79
C ARG A 206 1.61 -3.62 18.79
N GLY A 207 1.95 -2.49 18.19
CA GLY A 207 3.33 -2.04 18.02
C GLY A 207 3.99 -2.57 16.74
N PRO A 208 5.00 -1.86 16.22
CA PRO A 208 5.75 -2.27 15.03
C PRO A 208 6.36 -3.67 15.14
N ASP A 209 6.96 -4.01 16.27
CA ASP A 209 7.68 -5.29 16.43
C ASP A 209 6.73 -6.49 16.34
N ALA A 210 5.59 -6.43 17.03
CA ALA A 210 4.60 -7.50 17.03
C ALA A 210 3.95 -7.66 15.64
N VAL A 211 3.64 -6.56 14.96
CA VAL A 211 3.11 -6.60 13.59
C VAL A 211 4.16 -7.12 12.61
N GLY A 212 5.42 -6.67 12.74
CA GLY A 212 6.55 -7.12 11.93
C GLY A 212 6.81 -8.61 12.09
N ALA A 213 6.72 -9.16 13.30
CA ALA A 213 6.82 -10.60 13.53
C ALA A 213 5.73 -11.39 12.79
N ARG A 214 4.49 -10.89 12.79
CA ARG A 214 3.38 -11.51 12.03
C ARG A 214 3.57 -11.40 10.52
N PHE A 215 4.15 -10.31 10.05
CA PHE A 215 4.44 -10.10 8.64
C PHE A 215 5.56 -11.03 8.15
N ARG A 216 6.66 -11.15 8.91
CA ARG A 216 7.75 -12.10 8.62
C ARG A 216 7.26 -13.54 8.60
N ALA A 217 6.45 -13.94 9.59
CA ALA A 217 5.87 -15.29 9.61
C ALA A 217 4.98 -15.55 8.39
N LEU A 218 4.19 -14.55 7.96
CA LEU A 218 3.35 -14.68 6.77
C LEU A 218 4.17 -14.72 5.47
N ALA A 219 5.20 -13.89 5.34
CA ALA A 219 6.10 -13.90 4.19
C ALA A 219 6.82 -15.25 4.06
N PHE A 220 7.41 -15.75 5.15
CA PHE A 220 8.06 -17.06 5.18
C PHE A 220 7.14 -18.21 4.77
N ALA A 221 5.87 -18.18 5.19
CA ALA A 221 4.90 -19.18 4.78
C ALA A 221 4.60 -19.14 3.28
N HIS A 222 4.64 -17.97 2.64
CA HIS A 222 4.48 -17.83 1.19
C HIS A 222 5.72 -18.26 0.42
N ASP A 223 6.92 -17.95 0.91
CA ASP A 223 8.16 -18.40 0.28
C ASP A 223 8.26 -19.93 0.29
N ALA A 224 7.91 -20.55 1.42
CA ALA A 224 7.90 -22.01 1.53
C ALA A 224 6.90 -22.69 0.57
N LEU A 225 5.76 -22.06 0.31
CA LEU A 225 4.78 -22.54 -0.67
C LEU A 225 5.24 -22.32 -2.11
N GLY A 226 5.96 -21.22 -2.38
CA GLY A 226 6.52 -20.92 -3.70
C GLY A 226 7.73 -21.78 -4.08
N CYS A 227 8.51 -22.27 -3.11
CA CYS A 227 9.60 -23.21 -3.36
C CYS A 227 9.14 -24.67 -3.59
N ALA A 228 7.88 -24.99 -3.27
CA ALA A 228 7.31 -26.33 -3.39
C ALA A 228 6.51 -26.55 -4.70
N ALA A 229 6.37 -25.52 -5.53
CA ALA A 229 5.63 -25.51 -6.79
C ALA A 229 6.59 -25.32 -7.98
#